data_AF-A0A9X5GUV2-F1
#
_entry.id   AF-A0A9X5GUV2-F1
#
_cell.length_a   1.000
_cell.length_b   1.000
_cell.length_c   1.000
_cell.angle_alpha   90.00
_cell.angle_beta   90.00
_cell.angle_gamma   90.00
#
_symmetry.space_group_name_H-M   'P 1'
#
loop_
_entity.id
_entity.type
_entity.pdbx_description
1 polymer ?
#
loop_
_entity_poly.entity_id
_entity_poly.type
_entity_poly.pdbx_seq_one_letter_code
_entity_poly.pdbx_strand_id
1 'polypeptide(L)'
;MKLFLDKQLNTNDKETVILAILNGMYSKKYNHLSTSVSLVGYEMTGRFLKSSNRKERTIIEGIRDAIRSLSGKGIIELINQDTDNYIFSGKGLEVDSNKSKFVILEQWEMQRIFEKSNKPFNVFSFFCSLIGTINNQTKEWHMSQDEMTTLWGYGKETVNDYLEQLEEMQLIYVYRHKKRRLNGTYYKLNNSYGRYCDKDVVIAEALKYSDTVECEDFVEKLDRRAIKLRYNAYCNDAKKYRNNFDAEVDLCRQCIAYNKSLKYKPVEGYYDGEYKQGELLDLSVFPDEVRNAVDDNWGNPVSMEHDFSIEEMLDMPTEGDVLSELAMANIDCMGQNNI
;
A
#
# COMPACT_ATOMS: atom_id res chain seq x y z
N MET A 1 -1.74 -21.89 12.80
CA MET A 1 -1.57 -22.79 11.64
C MET A 1 -0.86 -22.05 10.51
N LYS A 2 -0.03 -22.72 9.68
CA LYS A 2 0.53 -22.13 8.46
C LYS A 2 -0.39 -22.44 7.28
N LEU A 3 -0.57 -21.46 6.39
CA LEU A 3 -1.36 -21.58 5.19
C LEU A 3 -0.42 -21.47 3.99
N PHE A 4 -0.55 -22.40 3.05
CA PHE A 4 0.24 -22.45 1.83
C PHE A 4 -0.69 -22.21 0.65
N LEU A 5 -0.36 -21.22 -0.17
CA LEU A 5 -1.15 -20.87 -1.34
C LEU A 5 -0.29 -20.96 -2.59
N ASP A 6 -0.73 -21.74 -3.58
CA ASP A 6 -0.08 -21.81 -4.89
C ASP A 6 -0.29 -20.50 -5.66
N LYS A 7 0.79 -19.91 -6.17
CA LYS A 7 0.75 -18.65 -6.93
C LYS A 7 0.16 -18.79 -8.33
N GLN A 8 0.00 -20.01 -8.84
CA GLN A 8 -0.42 -20.26 -10.23
C GLN A 8 -1.92 -20.54 -10.36
N LEU A 9 -2.65 -20.64 -9.24
CA LEU A 9 -4.08 -20.94 -9.27
C LEU A 9 -4.91 -19.71 -9.64
N ASN A 10 -5.77 -19.87 -10.63
CA ASN A 10 -6.73 -18.84 -11.04
C ASN A 10 -7.99 -18.90 -10.18
N THR A 11 -7.98 -18.15 -9.08
CA THR A 11 -9.06 -18.08 -8.09
C THR A 11 -9.56 -16.64 -7.92
N ASN A 12 -10.86 -16.49 -7.64
CA ASN A 12 -11.39 -15.21 -7.16
C ASN A 12 -11.10 -15.01 -5.66
N ASP A 13 -11.36 -13.81 -5.14
CA ASP A 13 -11.03 -13.44 -3.76
C ASP A 13 -11.60 -14.41 -2.70
N LYS A 14 -12.84 -14.88 -2.87
CA LYS A 14 -13.46 -15.85 -1.93
C LYS A 14 -12.78 -17.22 -2.05
N GLU A 15 -12.56 -17.68 -3.27
CA GLU A 15 -11.89 -18.95 -3.56
C GLU A 15 -10.47 -18.98 -3.00
N THR A 16 -9.70 -17.90 -3.15
CA THR A 16 -8.34 -17.75 -2.60
C THR A 16 -8.33 -17.95 -1.08
N VAL A 17 -9.23 -17.30 -0.37
CA VAL A 17 -9.36 -17.44 1.10
C VAL A 17 -9.71 -18.87 1.49
N ILE A 18 -10.72 -19.46 0.85
CA ILE A 18 -11.18 -20.80 1.19
C ILE A 18 -10.12 -21.85 0.87
N LEU A 19 -9.39 -21.68 -0.23
CA LEU A 19 -8.30 -22.58 -0.56
C LEU A 19 -7.18 -22.51 0.47
N ALA A 20 -6.79 -21.29 0.88
CA ALA A 20 -5.76 -21.09 1.90
C ALA A 20 -6.13 -21.75 3.23
N ILE A 21 -7.39 -21.60 3.69
CA ILE A 21 -7.81 -22.17 4.97
C ILE A 21 -8.00 -23.69 4.90
N LEU A 22 -8.58 -24.23 3.82
CA LEU A 22 -8.71 -25.68 3.64
C LEU A 22 -7.33 -26.34 3.52
N ASN A 23 -6.37 -25.70 2.85
CA ASN A 23 -4.98 -26.15 2.83
C ASN A 23 -4.39 -26.24 4.24
N GLY A 24 -4.54 -25.19 5.05
CA GLY A 24 -4.03 -25.20 6.42
C GLY A 24 -4.66 -26.30 7.27
N MET A 25 -5.99 -26.49 7.17
CA MET A 25 -6.73 -27.48 7.94
C MET A 25 -6.42 -28.92 7.54
N TYR A 26 -6.03 -29.14 6.27
CA TYR A 26 -5.79 -30.47 5.75
C TYR A 26 -4.49 -31.09 6.28
N SER A 27 -4.53 -32.40 6.56
CA SER A 27 -3.38 -33.17 7.03
C SER A 27 -3.23 -34.45 6.21
N LYS A 28 -2.05 -34.62 5.59
CA LYS A 28 -1.71 -35.81 4.79
C LYS A 28 -1.87 -37.12 5.55
N LYS A 29 -1.79 -37.08 6.89
CA LYS A 29 -1.92 -38.26 7.75
C LYS A 29 -3.26 -38.99 7.56
N TYR A 30 -4.32 -38.24 7.28
CA TYR A 30 -5.68 -38.79 7.20
C TYR A 30 -6.18 -38.99 5.77
N ASN A 31 -5.45 -38.51 4.75
CA ASN A 31 -5.80 -38.57 3.32
C ASN A 31 -7.16 -37.91 2.93
N HIS A 32 -7.83 -37.26 3.88
CA HIS A 32 -9.06 -36.51 3.68
C HIS A 32 -9.16 -35.39 4.72
N LEU A 33 -9.99 -34.39 4.44
CA LEU A 33 -10.36 -33.32 5.38
C LEU A 33 -11.87 -33.38 5.64
N SER A 34 -12.24 -33.66 6.88
CA SER A 34 -13.61 -33.53 7.36
C SER A 34 -13.78 -32.18 8.05
N THR A 35 -14.68 -31.33 7.56
CA THR A 35 -14.90 -29.99 8.09
C THR A 35 -16.35 -29.54 7.90
N SER A 36 -16.68 -28.35 8.38
CA SER A 36 -17.98 -27.72 8.16
C SER A 36 -17.84 -26.23 7.89
N VAL A 37 -18.90 -25.59 7.37
CA VAL A 37 -18.91 -24.11 7.21
C VAL A 37 -18.62 -23.41 8.54
N SER A 38 -19.12 -23.95 9.65
CA SER A 38 -18.90 -23.37 10.99
C SER A 38 -17.45 -23.49 11.43
N LEU A 39 -16.80 -24.64 11.18
CA LEU A 39 -15.38 -24.83 11.50
C LEU A 39 -14.49 -23.97 10.61
N VAL A 40 -14.74 -23.94 9.29
CA VAL A 40 -14.02 -23.05 8.37
C VAL A 40 -14.15 -21.60 8.80
N GLY A 41 -15.36 -21.14 9.14
CA GLY A 41 -15.60 -19.80 9.65
C GLY A 41 -14.87 -19.50 10.96
N TYR A 42 -14.79 -20.48 11.87
CA TYR A 42 -14.01 -20.36 13.10
C TYR A 42 -12.52 -20.21 12.81
N GLU A 43 -11.95 -21.07 11.97
CA GLU A 43 -10.52 -21.03 11.63
C GLU A 43 -10.14 -19.70 10.94
N MET A 44 -11.03 -19.17 10.10
CA MET A 44 -10.85 -17.88 9.41
C MET A 44 -10.95 -16.66 10.32
N THR A 45 -11.77 -16.70 11.38
CA THR A 45 -12.14 -15.49 12.15
C THR A 45 -11.81 -15.56 13.63
N GLY A 46 -11.35 -16.71 14.13
CA GLY A 46 -11.07 -16.97 15.55
C GLY A 46 -12.32 -17.12 16.42
N ARG A 47 -13.53 -17.08 15.84
CA ARG A 47 -14.80 -17.17 16.58
C ARG A 47 -15.91 -17.80 15.75
N PHE A 48 -16.91 -18.36 16.43
CA PHE A 48 -18.09 -18.89 15.75
C PHE A 48 -18.96 -17.77 15.20
N LEU A 49 -19.24 -17.86 13.90
CA LEU A 49 -20.08 -16.92 13.17
C LEU A 49 -21.57 -17.19 13.44
N LYS A 50 -22.36 -16.12 13.56
CA LYS A 50 -23.80 -16.17 13.79
C LYS A 50 -24.54 -15.73 12.54
N SER A 51 -25.35 -16.62 11.99
CA SER A 51 -26.20 -16.34 10.82
C SER A 51 -27.21 -15.21 11.04
N SER A 52 -27.52 -14.86 12.29
CA SER A 52 -28.36 -13.71 12.62
C SER A 52 -27.69 -12.36 12.34
N ASN A 53 -26.36 -12.28 12.39
CA ASN A 53 -25.60 -11.07 12.07
C ASN A 53 -25.39 -10.98 10.55
N ARG A 54 -25.78 -9.86 9.94
CA ARG A 54 -25.70 -9.67 8.47
C ARG A 54 -24.27 -9.82 7.93
N LYS A 55 -23.26 -9.23 8.59
CA LYS A 55 -21.87 -9.30 8.14
C LYS A 55 -21.33 -10.73 8.22
N GLU A 56 -21.61 -11.41 9.33
CA GLU A 56 -21.18 -12.80 9.54
C GLU A 56 -21.90 -13.76 8.59
N ARG A 57 -23.18 -13.52 8.29
CA ARG A 57 -23.92 -14.27 7.27
C ARG A 57 -23.27 -14.18 5.89
N THR A 58 -22.80 -12.99 5.48
CA THR A 58 -22.09 -12.83 4.20
C THR A 58 -20.79 -13.65 4.17
N ILE A 59 -20.10 -13.80 5.30
CA ILE A 59 -18.92 -14.68 5.38
C ILE A 59 -19.34 -16.15 5.24
N ILE A 60 -20.37 -16.58 5.96
CA ILE A 60 -20.92 -17.95 5.89
C ILE A 60 -21.33 -18.30 4.46
N GLU A 61 -22.07 -17.41 3.79
CA GLU A 61 -22.48 -17.57 2.38
C GLU A 61 -21.25 -17.58 1.45
N GLY A 62 -20.28 -16.71 1.70
CA GLY A 62 -19.01 -16.66 0.97
C GLY A 62 -18.24 -17.98 1.03
N ILE A 63 -18.21 -18.65 2.19
CA ILE A 63 -17.60 -19.98 2.35
C ILE A 63 -18.31 -21.00 1.46
N ARG A 64 -19.64 -21.08 1.53
CA ARG A 64 -20.43 -22.04 0.74
C ARG A 64 -20.24 -21.83 -0.76
N ASP A 65 -20.31 -20.57 -1.21
CA ASP A 65 -20.16 -20.20 -2.61
C ASP A 65 -18.78 -20.59 -3.15
N ALA A 66 -17.72 -20.29 -2.40
CA ALA A 66 -16.35 -20.61 -2.79
C ALA A 66 -16.10 -22.12 -2.81
N ILE A 67 -16.58 -22.89 -1.84
CA ILE A 67 -16.49 -24.36 -1.86
C ILE A 67 -17.16 -24.92 -3.13
N ARG A 68 -18.39 -24.46 -3.43
CA ARG A 68 -19.13 -24.89 -4.62
C ARG A 68 -18.37 -24.54 -5.90
N SER A 69 -17.83 -23.32 -5.99
CA SER A 69 -17.09 -22.84 -7.15
C SER A 69 -15.77 -23.60 -7.35
N LEU A 70 -14.97 -23.76 -6.31
CA LEU A 70 -13.72 -24.52 -6.33
C LEU A 70 -13.94 -25.98 -6.75
N SER A 71 -14.99 -26.62 -6.21
CA SER A 71 -15.35 -27.98 -6.58
C SER A 71 -15.85 -28.06 -8.02
N GLY A 72 -16.67 -27.09 -8.47
CA GLY A 72 -17.16 -27.02 -9.85
C GLY A 72 -16.04 -26.81 -10.88
N LYS A 73 -14.98 -26.09 -10.50
CA LYS A 73 -13.75 -25.93 -11.30
C LYS A 73 -12.82 -27.16 -11.23
N GLY A 74 -13.11 -28.14 -10.37
CA GLY A 74 -12.26 -29.31 -10.16
C GLY A 74 -10.93 -29.02 -9.46
N ILE A 75 -10.78 -27.83 -8.85
CA ILE A 75 -9.59 -27.41 -8.11
C ILE A 75 -9.50 -28.21 -6.81
N ILE A 76 -10.62 -28.34 -6.10
CA ILE A 76 -10.77 -29.23 -4.93
C ILE A 76 -11.70 -30.38 -5.28
N GLU A 77 -11.59 -31.50 -4.54
CA GLU A 77 -12.45 -32.67 -4.73
C GLU A 77 -13.27 -32.96 -3.48
N LEU A 78 -14.59 -32.91 -3.64
CA LEU A 78 -15.56 -33.23 -2.61
C LEU A 78 -15.91 -34.72 -2.68
N ILE A 79 -15.64 -35.46 -1.60
CA ILE A 79 -15.96 -36.88 -1.46
C ILE A 79 -17.42 -37.06 -1.03
N ASN A 80 -17.84 -36.29 -0.01
CA ASN A 80 -19.20 -36.36 0.52
C ASN A 80 -19.61 -35.02 1.14
N GLN A 81 -20.90 -34.75 1.14
CA GLN A 81 -21.49 -33.57 1.75
C GLN A 81 -22.81 -33.93 2.43
N ASP A 82 -22.96 -33.47 3.67
CA ASP A 82 -24.24 -33.43 4.37
C ASP A 82 -24.49 -32.00 4.87
N THR A 83 -25.38 -31.29 4.19
CA THR A 83 -25.68 -29.87 4.43
C THR A 83 -24.41 -28.99 4.44
N ASP A 84 -24.02 -28.48 5.60
CA ASP A 84 -22.83 -27.63 5.81
C ASP A 84 -21.60 -28.43 6.24
N ASN A 85 -21.68 -29.76 6.29
CA ASN A 85 -20.55 -30.65 6.57
C ASN A 85 -19.99 -31.24 5.28
N TYR A 86 -18.67 -31.25 5.16
CA TYR A 86 -17.95 -31.64 3.96
C TYR A 86 -16.83 -32.63 4.29
N ILE A 87 -16.64 -33.60 3.42
CA ILE A 87 -15.47 -34.47 3.37
C ILE A 87 -14.77 -34.20 2.04
N PHE A 88 -13.58 -33.61 2.09
CA PHE A 88 -12.73 -33.37 0.92
C PHE A 88 -11.63 -34.43 0.82
N SER A 89 -11.23 -34.77 -0.41
CA SER A 89 -9.99 -35.51 -0.60
C SER A 89 -8.78 -34.59 -0.43
N GLY A 90 -7.56 -35.14 -0.45
CA GLY A 90 -6.34 -34.32 -0.46
C GLY A 90 -6.09 -33.55 -1.75
N LYS A 91 -6.86 -33.79 -2.83
CA LYS A 91 -6.65 -33.13 -4.12
C LYS A 91 -6.89 -31.63 -4.01
N GLY A 92 -5.88 -30.86 -4.41
CA GLY A 92 -5.90 -29.39 -4.40
C GLY A 92 -5.74 -28.74 -3.02
N LEU A 93 -5.74 -29.53 -1.94
CA LEU A 93 -5.54 -29.03 -0.58
C LEU A 93 -4.06 -29.06 -0.16
N GLU A 94 -3.19 -29.67 -0.95
CA GLU A 94 -1.75 -29.68 -0.72
C GLU A 94 -1.02 -28.79 -1.73
N VAL A 95 0.00 -28.09 -1.25
CA VAL A 95 0.96 -27.39 -2.09
C VAL A 95 2.23 -28.23 -2.19
N ASP A 96 2.62 -28.61 -3.41
CA ASP A 96 3.87 -29.29 -3.67
C ASP A 96 4.99 -28.27 -3.87
N SER A 97 5.76 -28.03 -2.80
CA SER A 97 6.87 -27.07 -2.79
C SER A 97 7.96 -27.34 -3.83
N ASN A 98 8.03 -28.56 -4.39
CA ASN A 98 8.99 -28.89 -5.43
C ASN A 98 8.50 -28.54 -6.83
N LYS A 99 7.19 -28.34 -7.01
CA LYS A 99 6.58 -28.16 -8.34
C LYS A 99 6.03 -26.75 -8.57
N SER A 100 5.56 -26.08 -7.52
CA SER A 100 4.97 -24.75 -7.68
C SER A 100 5.56 -23.73 -6.72
N LYS A 101 5.56 -22.47 -7.18
CA LYS A 101 5.87 -21.34 -6.32
C LYS A 101 4.66 -21.08 -5.43
N PHE A 102 4.90 -20.87 -4.15
CA PHE A 102 3.84 -20.67 -3.18
C PHE A 102 4.09 -19.48 -2.26
N VAL A 103 3.04 -19.06 -1.57
CA VAL A 103 3.05 -18.06 -0.51
C VAL A 103 2.83 -18.78 0.81
N ILE A 104 3.57 -18.36 1.85
CA ILE A 104 3.33 -18.79 3.22
C ILE A 104 2.67 -17.63 3.97
N LEU A 105 1.55 -17.94 4.60
CA LEU A 105 0.79 -17.03 5.45
C LEU A 105 0.54 -17.70 6.80
N GLU A 106 0.33 -16.90 7.83
CA GLU A 106 -0.05 -17.39 9.14
C GLU A 106 -1.53 -17.15 9.40
N GLN A 107 -2.18 -18.11 10.05
CA GLN A 107 -3.61 -18.05 10.30
C GLN A 107 -4.04 -16.80 11.08
N TRP A 108 -3.21 -16.31 12.01
CA TRP A 108 -3.54 -15.11 12.77
C TRP A 108 -3.63 -13.87 11.87
N GLU A 109 -2.93 -13.84 10.73
CA GLU A 109 -3.00 -12.75 9.75
C GLU A 109 -4.37 -12.74 9.06
N MET A 110 -4.85 -13.93 8.67
CA MET A 110 -6.21 -14.09 8.15
C MET A 110 -7.23 -13.64 9.18
N GLN A 111 -7.11 -14.12 10.43
CA GLN A 111 -8.03 -13.76 11.51
C GLN A 111 -8.04 -12.25 11.76
N ARG A 112 -6.87 -11.61 11.75
CA ARG A 112 -6.74 -10.16 11.91
C ARG A 112 -7.46 -9.39 10.81
N ILE A 113 -7.29 -9.80 9.56
CA ILE A 113 -7.98 -9.20 8.40
C ILE A 113 -9.50 -9.38 8.54
N PHE A 114 -9.96 -10.60 8.86
CA PHE A 114 -11.39 -10.89 9.01
C PHE A 114 -12.04 -10.19 10.22
N GLU A 115 -11.25 -9.82 11.22
CA GLU A 115 -11.71 -9.05 12.36
C GLU A 115 -11.85 -7.55 12.05
N LYS A 116 -10.88 -6.96 11.35
CA LYS A 116 -10.72 -5.49 11.27
C LYS A 116 -11.10 -4.87 9.93
N SER A 117 -11.02 -5.61 8.83
CA SER A 117 -11.20 -5.02 7.49
C SER A 117 -12.67 -4.79 7.11
N ASN A 118 -12.89 -3.88 6.15
CA ASN A 118 -14.21 -3.59 5.59
C ASN A 118 -14.69 -4.67 4.59
N LYS A 119 -13.76 -5.31 3.87
CA LYS A 119 -13.98 -6.29 2.80
C LYS A 119 -12.98 -7.45 2.95
N PRO A 120 -13.16 -8.33 3.94
CA PRO A 120 -12.12 -9.26 4.37
C PRO A 120 -11.66 -10.25 3.32
N PHE A 121 -12.55 -10.71 2.44
CA PHE A 121 -12.14 -11.59 1.33
C PHE A 121 -11.18 -10.88 0.35
N ASN A 122 -11.54 -9.65 -0.05
CA ASN A 122 -10.74 -8.88 -1.00
C ASN A 122 -9.41 -8.43 -0.38
N VAL A 123 -9.44 -7.93 0.86
CA VAL A 123 -8.22 -7.50 1.56
C VAL A 123 -7.27 -8.67 1.79
N PHE A 124 -7.79 -9.86 2.12
CA PHE A 124 -6.95 -11.05 2.26
C PHE A 124 -6.35 -11.51 0.92
N SER A 125 -7.13 -11.49 -0.16
CA SER A 125 -6.64 -11.81 -1.51
C SER A 125 -5.54 -10.85 -1.95
N PHE A 126 -5.75 -9.54 -1.76
CA PHE A 126 -4.74 -8.51 -1.99
C PHE A 126 -3.47 -8.74 -1.16
N PHE A 127 -3.64 -9.04 0.14
CA PHE A 127 -2.54 -9.38 1.02
C PHE A 127 -1.75 -10.60 0.53
N CYS A 128 -2.41 -11.66 0.06
CA CYS A 128 -1.74 -12.83 -0.53
C CYS A 128 -0.87 -12.44 -1.73
N SER A 129 -1.40 -11.60 -2.63
CA SER A 129 -0.66 -11.10 -3.80
C SER A 129 0.58 -10.31 -3.39
N LEU A 130 0.44 -9.40 -2.42
CA LEU A 130 1.54 -8.58 -1.91
C LEU A 130 2.61 -9.42 -1.19
N ILE A 131 2.23 -10.31 -0.27
CA ILE A 131 3.19 -11.20 0.38
C ILE A 131 3.85 -12.13 -0.64
N GLY A 132 3.13 -12.48 -1.71
CA GLY A 132 3.65 -13.26 -2.81
C GLY A 132 4.73 -12.56 -3.63
N THR A 133 4.89 -11.24 -3.55
CA THR A 133 5.96 -10.52 -4.27
C THR A 133 7.19 -10.23 -3.41
N ILE A 134 7.06 -10.31 -2.08
CA ILE A 134 8.18 -10.07 -1.16
C ILE A 134 9.30 -11.10 -1.38
N ASN A 135 10.54 -10.59 -1.48
CA ASN A 135 11.71 -11.43 -1.62
C ASN A 135 12.06 -12.12 -0.28
N ASN A 136 12.27 -13.43 -0.31
CA ASN A 136 12.54 -14.22 0.89
C ASN A 136 13.89 -13.88 1.58
N GLN A 137 14.86 -13.35 0.84
CA GLN A 137 16.19 -12.98 1.35
C GLN A 137 16.21 -11.54 1.86
N THR A 138 15.84 -10.57 1.02
CA THR A 138 15.87 -9.15 1.39
C THR A 138 14.68 -8.73 2.25
N LYS A 139 13.62 -9.54 2.32
CA LYS A 139 12.35 -9.23 3.03
C LYS A 139 11.62 -8.00 2.48
N GLU A 140 12.08 -7.48 1.35
CA GLU A 140 11.62 -6.26 0.73
C GLU A 140 11.23 -6.54 -0.72
N TRP A 141 10.28 -5.74 -1.20
CA TRP A 141 10.00 -5.60 -2.62
C TRP A 141 9.48 -4.20 -2.92
N HIS A 142 9.79 -3.65 -4.09
CA HIS A 142 9.35 -2.33 -4.53
C HIS A 142 8.51 -2.41 -5.80
N MET A 143 7.40 -1.67 -5.83
CA MET A 143 6.49 -1.56 -6.97
C MET A 143 5.71 -0.24 -6.90
N SER A 144 5.31 0.31 -8.04
CA SER A 144 4.39 1.45 -8.07
C SER A 144 2.94 1.00 -7.85
N GLN A 145 2.10 1.84 -7.24
CA GLN A 145 0.67 1.51 -7.09
C GLN A 145 -0.06 1.41 -8.43
N ASP A 146 0.43 2.10 -9.46
CA ASP A 146 -0.12 1.99 -10.82
C ASP A 146 0.17 0.60 -11.41
N GLU A 147 1.37 0.05 -11.21
CA GLU A 147 1.67 -1.35 -11.57
C GLU A 147 0.81 -2.34 -10.78
N MET A 148 0.56 -2.11 -9.48
CA MET A 148 -0.35 -2.94 -8.68
C MET A 148 -1.77 -2.92 -9.25
N THR A 149 -2.25 -1.74 -9.65
CA THR A 149 -3.57 -1.55 -10.28
C THR A 149 -3.67 -2.39 -11.56
N THR A 150 -2.66 -2.31 -12.43
CA THR A 150 -2.62 -3.08 -13.69
C THR A 150 -2.49 -4.59 -13.47
N LEU A 151 -1.60 -5.03 -12.59
CA LEU A 151 -1.30 -6.46 -12.42
C LEU A 151 -2.37 -7.19 -11.60
N TRP A 152 -3.00 -6.51 -10.63
CA TRP A 152 -3.92 -7.15 -9.69
C TRP A 152 -5.39 -6.79 -9.96
N GLY A 153 -5.66 -5.91 -10.94
CA GLY A 153 -7.02 -5.60 -11.38
C GLY A 153 -7.87 -4.82 -10.38
N TYR A 154 -7.23 -4.16 -9.41
CA TYR A 154 -7.89 -3.27 -8.45
C TYR A 154 -7.82 -1.82 -8.95
N GLY A 155 -8.81 -1.00 -8.63
CA GLY A 155 -8.73 0.44 -8.87
C GLY A 155 -7.75 1.12 -7.90
N LYS A 156 -7.21 2.28 -8.28
CA LYS A 156 -6.20 3.02 -7.49
C LYS A 156 -6.67 3.33 -6.06
N GLU A 157 -7.92 3.78 -5.90
CA GLU A 157 -8.53 4.00 -4.58
C GLU A 157 -8.58 2.73 -3.74
N THR A 158 -8.85 1.57 -4.36
CA THR A 158 -8.91 0.28 -3.67
C THR A 158 -7.52 -0.20 -3.25
N VAL A 159 -6.51 -0.04 -4.11
CA VAL A 159 -5.11 -0.33 -3.77
C VAL A 159 -4.69 0.50 -2.55
N ASN A 160 -5.02 1.79 -2.55
CA ASN A 160 -4.76 2.69 -1.43
C ASN A 160 -5.46 2.25 -0.14
N ASP A 161 -6.80 2.09 -0.19
CA ASP A 161 -7.61 1.65 0.96
C ASP A 161 -7.08 0.34 1.56
N TYR A 162 -6.71 -0.63 0.73
CA TYR A 162 -6.23 -1.92 1.23
C TYR A 162 -4.81 -1.85 1.80
N LEU A 163 -3.92 -1.05 1.21
CA LEU A 163 -2.59 -0.81 1.79
C LEU A 163 -2.70 -0.13 3.16
N GLU A 164 -3.59 0.86 3.31
CA GLU A 164 -3.85 1.54 4.58
C GLU A 164 -4.32 0.55 5.65
N GLN A 165 -5.39 -0.19 5.35
CA GLN A 165 -5.95 -1.18 6.27
C GLN A 165 -4.90 -2.21 6.72
N LEU A 166 -4.07 -2.70 5.81
CA LEU A 166 -3.04 -3.69 6.14
C LEU A 166 -1.90 -3.10 6.98
N GLU A 167 -1.53 -1.84 6.76
CA GLU A 167 -0.51 -1.14 7.55
C GLU A 167 -1.05 -0.79 8.96
N GLU A 168 -2.30 -0.32 9.07
CA GLU A 168 -2.99 -0.10 10.35
C GLU A 168 -3.12 -1.38 11.17
N MET A 169 -3.36 -2.52 10.51
CA MET A 169 -3.40 -3.83 11.15
C MET A 169 -2.01 -4.36 11.54
N GLN A 170 -0.94 -3.65 11.18
CA GLN A 170 0.46 -4.05 11.36
C GLN A 170 0.77 -5.41 10.72
N LEU A 171 0.19 -5.68 9.56
CA LEU A 171 0.48 -6.88 8.77
C LEU A 171 1.59 -6.61 7.75
N ILE A 172 1.59 -5.41 7.19
CA ILE A 172 2.63 -4.93 6.26
C ILE A 172 3.26 -3.65 6.78
N TYR A 173 4.46 -3.37 6.30
CA TYR A 173 5.11 -2.08 6.44
C TYR A 173 5.38 -1.50 5.06
N VAL A 174 5.04 -0.21 4.89
CA VAL A 174 5.26 0.52 3.63
C VAL A 174 6.28 1.63 3.84
N TYR A 175 7.50 1.41 3.38
CA TYR A 175 8.52 2.44 3.33
C TYR A 175 8.27 3.35 2.11
N ARG A 176 7.88 4.60 2.41
CA ARG A 176 7.58 5.62 1.42
C ARG A 176 8.83 6.44 1.14
N HIS A 177 9.44 6.26 -0.03
CA HIS A 177 10.66 6.98 -0.42
C HIS A 177 10.39 8.48 -0.59
N LYS A 178 11.29 9.33 -0.13
CA LYS A 178 11.25 10.79 -0.34
C LYS A 178 12.27 11.25 -1.38
N LYS A 179 12.46 10.45 -2.42
CA LYS A 179 13.41 10.70 -3.51
C LYS A 179 12.69 10.60 -4.86
N ARG A 180 13.08 11.44 -5.84
CA ARG A 180 12.69 11.37 -7.26
C ARG A 180 13.81 10.76 -8.07
N ARG A 181 13.50 10.14 -9.21
CA ARG A 181 14.52 9.71 -10.17
C ARG A 181 15.09 10.93 -10.91
N LEU A 182 16.40 10.95 -11.15
CA LEU A 182 17.11 12.01 -11.89
C LEU A 182 16.92 11.93 -13.43
N ASN A 183 16.18 10.94 -13.93
CA ASN A 183 16.01 10.66 -15.36
C ASN A 183 15.06 11.62 -16.10
N GLY A 184 14.85 12.84 -15.59
CA GLY A 184 13.94 13.83 -16.16
C GLY A 184 12.45 13.54 -15.97
N THR A 185 12.08 12.44 -15.31
CA THR A 185 10.68 12.16 -14.96
C THR A 185 10.35 12.64 -13.55
N TYR A 186 9.18 13.23 -13.36
CA TYR A 186 8.71 13.68 -12.04
C TYR A 186 8.31 12.52 -11.09
N TYR A 187 8.54 11.26 -11.50
CA TYR A 187 8.12 10.09 -10.73
C TYR A 187 8.95 9.92 -9.46
N LYS A 188 8.23 9.87 -8.34
CA LYS A 188 8.76 9.46 -7.03
C LYS A 188 9.30 8.03 -7.14
N LEU A 189 10.37 7.73 -6.43
CA LEU A 189 10.87 6.37 -6.33
C LEU A 189 9.77 5.47 -5.74
N ASN A 190 9.57 4.29 -6.35
CA ASN A 190 8.55 3.33 -5.93
C ASN A 190 8.67 3.03 -4.44
N ASN A 191 7.54 2.91 -3.75
CA ASN A 191 7.52 2.50 -2.36
C ASN A 191 8.09 1.08 -2.21
N SER A 192 8.68 0.83 -1.04
CA SER A 192 9.16 -0.50 -0.65
C SER A 192 8.18 -1.10 0.36
N TYR A 193 7.88 -2.38 0.19
CA TYR A 193 6.88 -3.13 0.94
C TYR A 193 7.54 -4.35 1.59
N GLY A 194 7.10 -4.67 2.79
CA GLY A 194 7.46 -5.90 3.47
C GLY A 194 6.47 -6.27 4.57
N ARG A 195 6.72 -7.39 5.25
CA ARG A 195 5.95 -7.77 6.44
C ARG A 195 6.31 -6.83 7.58
N TYR A 196 5.33 -6.47 8.42
CA TYR A 196 5.58 -5.52 9.50
C TYR A 196 6.64 -6.01 10.50
N CYS A 197 6.69 -7.32 10.75
CA CYS A 197 7.71 -7.93 11.61
C CYS A 197 9.15 -7.76 11.10
N ASP A 198 9.34 -7.51 9.80
CA ASP A 198 10.63 -7.32 9.15
C ASP A 198 10.95 -5.83 8.90
N LYS A 199 10.21 -4.90 9.54
CA LYS A 199 10.28 -3.45 9.31
C LYS A 199 11.71 -2.91 9.19
N ASP A 200 12.59 -3.23 10.14
CA ASP A 200 13.94 -2.69 10.18
C ASP A 200 14.78 -3.17 8.97
N VAL A 201 14.56 -4.42 8.54
CA VAL A 201 15.20 -4.99 7.35
C VAL A 201 14.67 -4.31 6.09
N VAL A 202 13.36 -4.09 6.01
CA VAL A 202 12.73 -3.39 4.88
C VAL A 202 13.29 -1.98 4.74
N ILE A 203 13.44 -1.23 5.84
CA ILE A 203 14.03 0.11 5.82
C ILE A 203 15.48 0.05 5.32
N ALA A 204 16.29 -0.86 5.86
CA ALA A 204 17.68 -1.00 5.46
C ALA A 204 17.85 -1.33 3.96
N GLU A 205 17.04 -2.25 3.43
CA GLU A 205 17.08 -2.62 2.02
C GLU A 205 16.51 -1.52 1.10
N ALA A 206 15.44 -0.84 1.53
CA ALA A 206 14.91 0.31 0.81
C ALA A 206 15.95 1.43 0.69
N LEU A 207 16.69 1.73 1.76
CA LEU A 207 17.77 2.72 1.73
C LEU A 207 18.87 2.32 0.73
N LYS A 208 19.30 1.06 0.72
CA LYS A 208 20.26 0.55 -0.27
C LYS A 208 19.75 0.70 -1.70
N TYR A 209 18.50 0.33 -1.96
CA TYR A 209 17.88 0.51 -3.28
C TYR A 209 17.91 1.98 -3.71
N SER A 210 17.62 2.89 -2.78
CA SER A 210 17.64 4.34 -3.04
C SER A 210 19.02 4.91 -3.35
N ASP A 211 20.10 4.22 -2.96
CA ASP A 211 21.48 4.62 -3.25
C ASP A 211 21.97 4.04 -4.59
N THR A 212 21.31 3.00 -5.11
CA THR A 212 21.63 2.42 -6.43
C THR A 212 21.01 3.17 -7.61
N VAL A 213 20.05 4.06 -7.34
CA VAL A 213 19.34 4.83 -8.35
C VAL A 213 19.78 6.29 -8.24
N GLU A 214 20.14 6.92 -9.37
CA GLU A 214 20.38 8.36 -9.39
C GLU A 214 19.07 9.08 -9.00
N CYS A 215 19.10 9.72 -7.84
CA CYS A 215 17.94 10.35 -7.24
C CYS A 215 18.22 11.79 -6.79
N GLU A 216 17.19 12.64 -6.87
CA GLU A 216 17.12 13.93 -6.20
C GLU A 216 16.15 13.86 -5.02
N ASP A 217 16.39 14.64 -3.97
CA ASP A 217 15.47 14.70 -2.83
C ASP A 217 14.11 15.28 -3.26
N PHE A 218 13.03 14.53 -2.98
CA PHE A 218 11.67 15.02 -3.14
C PHE A 218 11.35 15.93 -1.95
N VAL A 219 11.29 17.24 -2.19
CA VAL A 219 10.69 18.17 -1.24
C VAL A 219 9.21 18.31 -1.58
N GLU A 220 8.35 17.78 -0.71
CA GLU A 220 6.90 17.90 -0.77
C GLU A 220 6.48 19.37 -0.93
N LYS A 221 5.45 19.65 -1.74
CA LYS A 221 4.97 21.01 -2.02
C LYS A 221 4.36 21.58 -0.74
N LEU A 222 5.22 22.20 0.06
CA LEU A 222 4.89 22.72 1.36
C LEU A 222 4.24 24.10 1.20
N ASP A 223 3.03 24.29 1.72
CA ASP A 223 2.42 25.61 1.78
C ASP A 223 3.14 26.49 2.83
N ARG A 224 4.25 27.07 2.37
CA ARG A 224 5.12 27.95 3.13
C ARG A 224 4.37 29.13 3.73
N ARG A 225 3.33 29.63 3.03
CA ARG A 225 2.54 30.78 3.49
C ARG A 225 1.62 30.36 4.64
N ALA A 226 0.90 29.25 4.49
CA ALA A 226 0.03 28.74 5.55
C ALA A 226 0.81 28.36 6.82
N ILE A 227 2.01 27.78 6.67
CA ILE A 227 2.86 27.44 7.83
C ILE A 227 3.37 28.71 8.52
N LYS A 228 3.87 29.70 7.77
CA LYS A 228 4.31 30.99 8.36
C LYS A 228 3.16 31.71 9.07
N LEU A 229 1.93 31.68 8.52
CA LEU A 229 0.75 32.24 9.17
C LEU A 229 0.41 31.51 10.48
N ARG A 230 0.46 30.18 10.50
CA ARG A 230 0.21 29.37 11.70
C ARG A 230 1.28 29.58 12.77
N TYR A 231 2.56 29.66 12.38
CA TYR A 231 3.68 29.98 13.25
C TYR A 231 3.50 31.36 13.89
N ASN A 232 3.20 32.39 13.08
CA ASN A 232 2.96 33.74 13.61
C ASN A 232 1.76 33.76 14.56
N ALA A 233 0.70 33.01 14.27
CA ALA A 233 -0.44 32.89 15.18
C ALA A 233 -0.05 32.22 16.51
N TYR A 234 0.81 31.20 16.48
CA TYR A 234 1.36 30.57 17.68
C TYR A 234 2.18 31.55 18.52
N CYS A 235 3.12 32.28 17.91
CA CYS A 235 3.91 33.31 18.59
C CYS A 235 3.04 34.44 19.19
N ASN A 236 1.84 34.66 18.64
CA ASN A 236 0.84 35.59 19.16
C ASN A 236 -0.19 34.93 20.11
N ASP A 237 0.14 33.80 20.72
CA ASP A 237 -0.66 33.12 21.75
C ASP A 237 -2.08 32.72 21.27
N ALA A 238 -2.18 32.20 20.05
CA ALA A 238 -3.43 31.70 19.49
C ALA A 238 -4.04 30.57 20.35
N LYS A 239 -5.34 30.69 20.64
CA LYS A 239 -6.11 29.76 21.49
C LYS A 239 -5.97 28.28 21.11
N LYS A 240 -5.76 27.98 19.82
CA LYS A 240 -5.64 26.61 19.29
C LYS A 240 -4.53 25.79 19.98
N TYR A 241 -3.45 26.45 20.36
CA TYR A 241 -2.24 25.79 20.85
C TYR A 241 -2.14 25.77 22.37
N ARG A 242 -2.96 26.56 23.09
CA ARG A 242 -2.93 26.61 24.55
C ARG A 242 -3.29 25.25 25.16
N ASN A 243 -2.37 24.69 25.94
CA ASN A 243 -2.50 23.38 26.58
C ASN A 243 -2.80 22.25 25.58
N ASN A 244 -2.37 22.39 24.32
CA ASN A 244 -2.62 21.41 23.27
C ASN A 244 -1.30 20.89 22.71
N PHE A 245 -0.70 19.96 23.45
CA PHE A 245 0.61 19.38 23.14
C PHE A 245 0.67 18.82 21.71
N ASP A 246 -0.35 18.08 21.27
CA ASP A 246 -0.37 17.49 19.93
C ASP A 246 -0.36 18.55 18.82
N ALA A 247 -1.10 19.64 19.00
CA ALA A 247 -1.12 20.74 18.05
C ALA A 247 0.20 21.53 18.03
N GLU A 248 0.90 21.62 19.15
CA GLU A 248 2.23 22.23 19.23
C GLU A 248 3.30 21.37 18.56
N VAL A 249 3.26 20.05 18.78
CA VAL A 249 4.15 19.07 18.12
C VAL A 249 3.95 19.06 16.60
N ASP A 250 2.70 19.06 16.14
CA ASP A 250 2.38 19.15 14.71
C ASP A 250 2.90 20.45 14.08
N LEU A 251 2.69 21.59 14.73
CA LEU A 251 3.20 22.88 14.22
C LEU A 251 4.74 22.93 14.23
N CYS A 252 5.40 22.42 15.27
CA CYS A 252 6.86 22.37 15.36
C CYS A 252 7.44 21.53 14.20
N ARG A 253 6.84 20.37 13.91
CA ARG A 253 7.19 19.52 12.76
C ARG A 253 7.07 20.27 11.43
N GLN A 254 6.00 21.04 11.24
CA GLN A 254 5.79 21.85 10.03
C GLN A 254 6.82 22.98 9.90
N CYS A 255 7.22 23.63 11.00
CA CYS A 255 8.23 24.68 11.00
C CYS A 255 9.63 24.15 10.66
N ILE A 256 9.97 22.94 11.14
CA ILE A 256 11.20 22.24 10.74
C ILE A 256 11.19 21.96 9.23
N ALA A 257 10.07 21.46 8.70
CA ALA A 257 9.90 21.20 7.27
C ALA A 257 10.00 22.48 6.43
N TYR A 258 9.42 23.60 6.91
CA TYR A 258 9.56 24.92 6.30
C TYR A 258 11.02 25.35 6.18
N ASN A 259 11.76 25.31 7.30
CA ASN A 259 13.18 25.69 7.35
C ASN A 259 14.05 24.81 6.43
N LYS A 260 13.79 23.49 6.36
CA LYS A 260 14.46 22.59 5.41
C LYS A 260 14.14 22.98 3.95
N SER A 261 12.88 23.30 3.65
CA SER A 261 12.46 23.67 2.30
C SER A 261 13.16 24.95 1.81
N LEU A 262 13.36 25.95 2.67
CA LEU A 262 14.06 27.19 2.32
C LEU A 262 15.54 26.98 2.00
N LYS A 263 16.19 25.99 2.65
CA LYS A 263 17.57 25.60 2.31
C LYS A 263 17.67 24.95 0.93
N TYR A 264 16.66 24.16 0.54
CA TYR A 264 16.62 23.45 -0.73
C TYR A 264 16.22 24.35 -1.91
N LYS A 265 15.15 25.13 -1.75
CA LYS A 265 14.67 26.09 -2.77
C LYS A 265 14.40 27.44 -2.10
N PRO A 266 15.40 28.33 -2.03
CA PRO A 266 15.26 29.65 -1.45
C PRO A 266 14.10 30.40 -2.11
N VAL A 267 13.36 31.20 -1.32
CA VAL A 267 12.48 32.22 -1.88
C VAL A 267 13.36 33.45 -2.06
N GLU A 268 13.65 33.79 -3.29
CA GLU A 268 14.47 34.95 -3.67
C GLU A 268 13.60 35.93 -4.43
N GLY A 269 13.67 37.20 -4.05
CA GLY A 269 12.95 38.26 -4.72
C GLY A 269 13.43 39.63 -4.29
N TYR A 270 13.24 40.60 -5.19
CA TYR A 270 13.38 42.01 -4.85
C TYR A 270 12.04 42.51 -4.33
N TYR A 271 12.01 42.87 -3.05
CA TYR A 271 10.86 43.52 -2.41
C TYR A 271 11.35 44.85 -1.85
N ASP A 272 10.71 45.94 -2.26
CA ASP A 272 11.11 47.32 -1.94
C ASP A 272 12.53 47.70 -2.42
N GLY A 273 13.02 47.07 -3.49
CA GLY A 273 14.34 47.36 -4.07
C GLY A 273 15.51 46.67 -3.36
N GLU A 274 15.25 45.94 -2.28
CA GLU A 274 16.26 45.14 -1.57
C GLU A 274 16.09 43.65 -1.86
N TYR A 275 17.22 42.95 -2.00
CA TYR A 275 17.24 41.50 -2.08
C TYR A 275 16.84 40.92 -0.73
N LYS A 276 15.71 40.21 -0.67
CA LYS A 276 15.24 39.54 0.55
C LYS A 276 15.20 38.03 0.32
N GLN A 277 15.99 37.30 1.10
CA GLN A 277 15.93 35.84 1.18
C GLN A 277 14.87 35.45 2.23
N GLY A 278 14.08 34.42 1.97
CA GLY A 278 13.12 33.90 2.95
C GLY A 278 13.77 33.57 4.31
N GLU A 279 13.29 34.21 5.37
CA GLU A 279 13.81 34.03 6.74
C GLU A 279 13.42 32.67 7.34
N LEU A 280 14.37 32.06 8.04
CA LEU A 280 14.11 30.85 8.84
C LEU A 280 13.21 31.19 10.04
N LEU A 281 12.29 30.29 10.35
CA LEU A 281 11.49 30.37 11.57
C LEU A 281 12.34 29.98 12.78
N ASP A 282 12.18 30.71 13.88
CA ASP A 282 12.85 30.41 15.14
C ASP A 282 12.16 29.24 15.84
N LEU A 283 12.86 28.12 15.98
CA LEU A 283 12.32 26.92 16.62
C LEU A 283 12.45 26.96 18.15
N SER A 284 13.19 27.93 18.71
CA SER A 284 13.35 28.08 20.16
C SER A 284 12.07 28.57 20.86
N VAL A 285 11.08 29.04 20.10
CA VAL A 285 9.75 29.42 20.61
C VAL A 285 8.94 28.24 21.12
N PHE A 286 9.30 27.01 20.73
CA PHE A 286 8.65 25.79 21.20
C PHE A 286 9.35 25.26 22.46
N PRO A 287 8.59 24.75 23.45
CA PRO A 287 9.16 24.07 24.62
C PRO A 287 10.06 22.89 24.22
N ASP A 288 11.06 22.57 25.04
CA ASP A 288 12.00 21.48 24.76
C ASP A 288 11.29 20.11 24.70
N GLU A 289 10.22 19.90 25.47
CA GLU A 289 9.40 18.69 25.41
C GLU A 289 8.74 18.51 24.04
N VAL A 290 8.26 19.60 23.45
CA VAL A 290 7.65 19.63 22.11
C VAL A 290 8.73 19.37 21.06
N ARG A 291 9.88 20.04 21.17
CA ARG A 291 11.01 19.90 20.22
C ARG A 291 11.59 18.49 20.22
N ASN A 292 11.74 17.88 21.40
CA ASN A 292 12.25 16.52 21.55
C ASN A 292 11.24 15.46 21.10
N ALA A 293 9.93 15.75 21.13
CA ALA A 293 8.89 14.87 20.59
C ALA A 293 8.81 14.87 19.05
N VAL A 294 9.55 15.75 18.36
CA VAL A 294 9.58 15.79 16.89
C VAL A 294 10.55 14.75 16.28
N ASP A 295 11.35 14.06 17.12
CA ASP A 295 12.31 13.07 16.64
C ASP A 295 11.63 11.78 16.13
N ASP A 296 12.17 11.26 15.03
CA ASP A 296 11.79 10.01 14.35
C ASP A 296 10.46 9.91 13.58
N ASN A 297 10.02 10.99 12.93
CA ASN A 297 9.08 10.85 11.79
C ASN A 297 9.78 10.39 10.48
N TRP A 298 10.81 9.55 10.62
CA TRP A 298 11.42 8.78 9.52
C TRP A 298 10.74 7.41 9.38
N GLY A 299 9.39 7.41 9.36
CA GLY A 299 8.64 6.16 9.26
C GLY A 299 7.19 6.16 9.71
N ASN A 300 6.58 7.28 10.09
CA ASN A 300 5.11 7.32 10.22
C ASN A 300 4.48 7.47 8.84
N PRO A 301 3.40 6.72 8.56
CA PRO A 301 2.66 6.84 7.32
C PRO A 301 2.18 8.27 7.18
N VAL A 302 2.57 8.92 6.07
CA VAL A 302 1.84 10.10 5.59
C VAL A 302 0.49 9.57 5.13
N SER A 303 -0.62 10.15 5.62
CA SER A 303 -1.95 9.76 5.15
C SER A 303 -2.01 9.94 3.62
N MET A 304 -2.70 9.04 2.93
CA MET A 304 -2.81 9.06 1.47
C MET A 304 -3.61 10.25 0.91
N GLU A 305 -4.08 11.16 1.77
CA GLU A 305 -5.06 12.19 1.40
C GLU A 305 -4.48 13.34 0.56
N HIS A 306 -3.16 13.40 0.30
CA HIS A 306 -2.54 14.53 -0.38
C HIS A 306 -1.70 14.22 -1.62
N ASP A 307 -1.72 12.98 -2.12
CA ASP A 307 -1.08 12.66 -3.41
C ASP A 307 -2.07 12.92 -4.56
N PHE A 308 -2.13 14.20 -4.97
CA PHE A 308 -2.63 14.78 -6.22
C PHE A 308 -4.13 15.15 -6.33
N SER A 309 -4.41 16.40 -6.75
CA SER A 309 -5.70 16.76 -7.38
C SER A 309 -5.64 16.46 -8.88
N ILE A 310 -6.76 16.02 -9.44
CA ILE A 310 -6.94 15.68 -10.86
C ILE A 310 -6.54 16.84 -11.81
N GLU A 311 -6.51 18.07 -11.29
CA GLU A 311 -6.12 19.26 -12.07
C GLU A 311 -4.62 19.32 -12.45
N GLU A 312 -3.71 18.59 -11.78
CA GLU A 312 -2.28 18.57 -12.16
C GLU A 312 -1.96 17.57 -13.31
N MET A 313 -2.95 16.88 -13.90
CA MET A 313 -2.77 16.03 -15.09
C MET A 313 -3.11 16.71 -16.43
N LEU A 314 -3.66 17.94 -16.41
CA LEU A 314 -4.17 18.60 -17.62
C LEU A 314 -3.21 19.60 -18.28
N ASP A 315 -2.02 19.81 -17.71
CA ASP A 315 -1.07 20.83 -18.19
C ASP A 315 0.27 20.26 -18.71
N MET A 316 0.26 19.04 -19.25
CA MET A 316 1.40 18.50 -20.00
C MET A 316 1.02 18.18 -21.44
N PRO A 317 1.81 18.63 -22.44
CA PRO A 317 1.66 18.14 -23.80
C PRO A 317 1.88 16.62 -23.80
N THR A 318 1.02 15.90 -24.50
CA THR A 318 1.14 14.45 -24.65
C THR A 318 2.26 14.12 -25.64
N GLU A 319 2.85 12.91 -25.59
CA GLU A 319 3.87 12.47 -26.56
C GLU A 319 3.43 12.61 -28.04
N GLY A 320 2.12 12.70 -28.30
CA GLY A 320 1.56 13.02 -29.63
C GLY A 320 1.80 14.46 -30.10
N ASP A 321 1.98 15.42 -29.18
CA ASP A 321 2.20 16.83 -29.48
C ASP A 321 3.66 17.12 -29.89
N VAL A 322 4.62 16.36 -29.35
CA VAL A 322 6.05 16.49 -29.68
C VAL A 322 6.39 15.82 -31.02
N LEU A 323 5.64 14.79 -31.42
CA LEU A 323 5.83 14.09 -32.69
C LEU A 323 5.23 14.84 -33.89
N SER A 324 4.19 15.65 -33.70
CA SER A 324 3.60 16.47 -34.78
C SER A 324 4.50 17.62 -35.23
N GLU A 325 5.26 18.25 -34.32
CA GLU A 325 6.15 19.36 -34.69
C GLU A 325 7.40 18.89 -35.46
N LEU A 326 7.93 17.69 -35.17
CA LEU A 326 9.08 17.13 -35.89
C LEU A 326 8.73 16.65 -37.31
N ALA A 327 7.47 16.28 -37.56
CA ALA A 327 7.01 15.80 -38.85
C ALA A 327 6.73 16.94 -39.87
N MET A 328 6.38 18.14 -39.40
CA MET A 328 6.09 19.29 -40.29
C MET A 328 7.36 20.01 -40.80
N ALA A 329 8.53 19.77 -40.20
CA ALA A 329 9.77 20.43 -40.59
C ALA A 329 10.53 19.76 -41.75
N ASN A 330 10.08 18.58 -42.21
CA ASN A 330 10.82 17.75 -43.19
C ASN A 330 10.06 17.44 -44.49
N ILE A 331 8.95 18.12 -44.78
CA ILE A 331 8.25 17.99 -46.08
C ILE A 331 8.16 19.37 -46.74
N ASP A 332 9.31 19.89 -47.13
CA ASP A 332 9.36 20.93 -48.14
C ASP A 332 10.62 20.72 -48.99
N CYS A 333 10.56 19.74 -49.91
CA CYS A 333 11.38 19.69 -51.13
C CYS A 333 11.01 18.46 -51.98
N MET A 334 10.85 18.70 -53.28
CA MET A 334 10.71 17.76 -54.41
C MET A 334 9.29 17.43 -54.89
N GLY A 335 8.77 18.32 -55.76
CA GLY A 335 8.77 18.01 -57.19
C GLY A 335 7.54 17.33 -57.78
N GLN A 336 6.73 18.15 -58.46
CA GLN A 336 5.73 17.79 -59.48
C GLN A 336 6.29 16.89 -60.59
N ASN A 337 5.39 16.05 -61.16
CA ASN A 337 5.21 15.67 -62.58
C ASN A 337 4.71 14.21 -62.66
N ASN A 338 3.81 13.77 -63.53
CA ASN A 338 2.78 14.35 -64.39
C ASN A 338 2.09 13.14 -65.06
N ILE A 339 0.77 13.24 -65.28
CA ILE A 339 -0.15 12.37 -66.06
C ILE A 339 -0.67 11.11 -65.35
#